data_AF-A0A2N9PDH9-F1
#
_entry.id   AF-A0A2N9PDH9-F1
#
_cell.length_a   1.000
_cell.length_b   1.000
_cell.length_c   1.000
_cell.angle_alpha   90.00
_cell.angle_beta   90.00
_cell.angle_gamma   90.00
#
_symmetry.space_group_name_H-M   'P 1'
#
loop_
_entity.id
_entity.type
_entity.pdbx_description
1 polymer ?
#
loop_
_entity_poly.entity_id
_entity_poly.type
_entity_poly.pdbx_seq_one_letter_code
_entity_poly.pdbx_strand_id
1 'polypeptide(L)'
;MGKTKSEKTSVEAIIDAYFAKEEFTKETIEKTGNHQYIFKSDNKNIDKDKIATIIKKKVDADLKKDKKYSKLEDIKAALTKTTYAKNEVISFDLYKLGANFVKIKNAPLEEEIYVVAKTVLLDGKEVNIKIKEKEEILIAKTADLPVQETKKEGAELTTLKATVEKGEAKIKIKLRPKSDEDLKKRKEKLAGIKDGQHTYTFGGKNDTSTDAKKKTVAGVIIKKIKDELAKNKKFSKAEDIVKSLANTSYDKGEKITFDTYKVPTEYLWLQAECQGNVKKHEGEFLKKDGEYFEIGKKCECEAKIRAFLRMLRVGEGTGELIKSYDKKTKQTVYIEHDFEKGYTTAFGGNHIDDLSDHPRINYGGSTAAGAYQVMGYTWDDTNFSKKRKDYGINSFSKENQDKFAVLLLKEHPGCSELINLIISGQTEKAIRNCASRIWASLPEKGDNSRYLFKGEPQPVTPMKTILEHYETFLKEELKDISNLHLKKGFLKDFGYSCCEGGSTIAKAGYDIDKAVDYIDSNAEPKSLSKCALYVRKAINAGGIKNISGHAYEYYDTDKLVSLGFKKIGTDIDTIQLKKGDIVAFGAVEGHSYGHIAMYNGTQWVSDFKQKSFWVANQYSIEKKYSIYRWE
;
A
#
# COMPACT_ATOMS: atom_id res chain seq x y z
N MET A 1 -33.69 52.50 -13.71
CA MET A 1 -33.47 51.19 -13.06
C MET A 1 -32.00 50.80 -13.17
N GLY A 2 -31.18 51.25 -12.22
CA GLY A 2 -29.78 50.83 -12.14
C GLY A 2 -29.71 49.46 -11.48
N LYS A 3 -29.17 48.45 -12.19
CA LYS A 3 -28.85 47.16 -11.60
C LYS A 3 -27.68 47.34 -10.63
N THR A 4 -27.98 47.30 -9.33
CA THR A 4 -26.99 47.15 -8.27
C THR A 4 -26.27 45.82 -8.48
N LYS A 5 -24.97 45.88 -8.79
CA LYS A 5 -24.06 44.73 -8.64
C LYS A 5 -24.11 44.34 -7.17
N SER A 6 -24.56 43.11 -6.86
CA SER A 6 -24.36 42.56 -5.52
C SER A 6 -22.85 42.32 -5.35
N GLU A 7 -22.18 43.18 -4.60
CA GLU A 7 -20.87 42.87 -4.06
C GLU A 7 -21.01 41.61 -3.20
N LYS A 8 -20.37 40.51 -3.60
CA LYS A 8 -20.14 39.37 -2.72
C LYS A 8 -19.22 39.84 -1.60
N THR A 9 -19.79 40.28 -0.49
CA THR A 9 -19.05 40.55 0.73
C THR A 9 -18.39 39.24 1.17
N SER A 10 -17.07 39.15 1.08
CA SER A 10 -16.32 38.01 1.59
C SER A 10 -16.43 37.99 3.11
N VAL A 11 -17.10 36.97 3.64
CA VAL A 11 -17.33 36.80 5.09
C VAL A 11 -16.18 35.98 5.68
N GLU A 12 -15.67 36.39 6.84
CA GLU A 12 -14.74 35.61 7.65
C GLU A 12 -15.26 34.17 7.85
N ALA A 13 -14.41 33.15 7.72
CA ALA A 13 -14.82 31.76 7.89
C ALA A 13 -13.67 30.78 8.11
N ILE A 14 -13.95 29.69 8.84
CA ILE A 14 -13.19 28.44 8.75
C ILE A 14 -13.88 27.60 7.67
N ILE A 15 -13.16 27.28 6.59
CA ILE A 15 -13.74 26.61 5.41
C ILE A 15 -13.46 25.10 5.38
N ASP A 16 -12.44 24.65 6.11
CA ASP A 16 -12.02 23.24 6.13
C ASP A 16 -11.15 22.99 7.36
N ALA A 17 -11.18 21.77 7.90
CA ALA A 17 -10.22 21.31 8.89
C ALA A 17 -9.93 19.82 8.66
N TYR A 18 -8.65 19.44 8.68
CA TYR A 18 -8.24 18.09 8.30
C TYR A 18 -6.88 17.69 8.88
N PHE A 19 -6.61 16.38 8.84
CA PHE A 19 -5.29 15.82 9.13
C PHE A 19 -4.44 15.78 7.85
N ALA A 20 -3.15 16.10 7.97
CA ALA A 20 -2.26 16.27 6.83
C ALA A 20 -0.85 15.71 7.06
N LYS A 21 -0.18 15.37 5.97
CA LYS A 21 1.29 15.26 5.92
C LYS A 21 1.88 16.46 5.20
N GLU A 22 3.05 16.88 5.67
CA GLU A 22 3.81 17.94 5.03
C GLU A 22 4.67 17.36 3.91
N GLU A 23 4.49 17.88 2.71
CA GLU A 23 5.31 17.58 1.54
C GLU A 23 5.90 18.86 0.97
N PHE A 24 7.15 18.82 0.51
CA PHE A 24 7.78 19.98 -0.12
C PHE A 24 7.56 19.92 -1.63
N THR A 25 6.37 20.30 -2.08
CA THR A 25 5.97 20.24 -3.51
C THR A 25 5.56 21.59 -4.08
N LYS A 26 5.37 22.63 -3.25
CA LYS A 26 4.93 23.95 -3.72
C LYS A 26 6.12 24.70 -4.32
N GLU A 27 6.10 24.94 -5.62
CA GLU A 27 7.12 25.76 -6.29
C GLU A 27 7.10 27.21 -5.75
N THR A 28 8.26 27.75 -5.38
CA THR A 28 8.40 29.12 -4.86
C THR A 28 9.35 29.95 -5.71
N ILE A 29 9.33 31.27 -5.52
CA ILE A 29 10.27 32.18 -6.20
C ILE A 29 11.58 32.38 -5.44
N GLU A 30 11.76 31.73 -4.29
CA GLU A 30 12.94 31.92 -3.44
C GLU A 30 14.16 31.17 -4.00
N LYS A 31 15.14 31.91 -4.50
CA LYS A 31 16.40 31.37 -5.00
C LYS A 31 17.25 30.81 -3.85
N THR A 32 17.91 29.67 -4.07
CA THR A 32 18.70 28.96 -3.04
C THR A 32 20.05 28.45 -3.54
N GLY A 33 20.53 28.99 -4.65
CA GLY A 33 21.82 28.67 -5.26
C GLY A 33 21.67 28.29 -6.72
N ASN A 34 22.65 27.55 -7.24
CA ASN A 34 22.84 27.29 -8.66
C ASN A 34 23.13 25.80 -8.83
N HIS A 35 22.72 25.23 -9.96
CA HIS A 35 23.10 23.88 -10.37
C HIS A 35 23.96 23.93 -11.61
N GLN A 36 24.93 23.01 -11.72
CA GLN A 36 25.72 22.78 -12.91
C GLN A 36 25.32 21.45 -13.53
N TYR A 37 24.81 21.50 -14.75
CA TYR A 37 24.46 20.31 -15.52
C TYR A 37 25.55 20.00 -16.54
N ILE A 38 26.09 18.79 -16.48
CA ILE A 38 27.15 18.30 -17.38
C ILE A 38 26.54 17.37 -18.44
N PHE A 39 26.71 17.71 -19.71
CA PHE A 39 26.27 16.86 -20.83
C PHE A 39 27.10 15.58 -20.88
N LYS A 40 26.45 14.41 -20.87
CA LYS A 40 27.14 13.10 -20.84
C LYS A 40 27.55 12.57 -22.22
N SER A 41 27.08 13.21 -23.28
CA SER A 41 27.36 12.87 -24.69
C SER A 41 27.29 14.13 -25.54
N ASP A 42 27.75 14.03 -26.79
CA ASP A 42 27.53 15.10 -27.77
C ASP A 42 26.03 15.22 -28.08
N ASN A 43 25.52 16.45 -28.04
CA ASN A 43 24.13 16.79 -28.30
C ASN A 43 24.09 17.86 -29.39
N LYS A 44 23.74 17.47 -30.62
CA LYS A 44 23.73 18.35 -31.80
C LYS A 44 22.30 18.71 -32.17
N ASN A 45 22.08 19.93 -32.67
CA ASN A 45 20.78 20.46 -33.11
C ASN A 45 19.68 20.29 -32.06
N ILE A 46 19.97 20.70 -30.82
CA ILE A 46 19.06 20.48 -29.70
C ILE A 46 17.74 21.24 -29.88
N ASP A 47 16.64 20.54 -29.65
CA ASP A 47 15.35 21.17 -29.38
C ASP A 47 15.35 21.65 -27.93
N LYS A 48 15.35 22.97 -27.77
CA LYS A 48 15.54 23.64 -26.48
C LYS A 48 14.47 23.28 -25.46
N ASP A 49 13.20 23.17 -25.88
CA ASP A 49 12.10 22.80 -24.99
C ASP A 49 12.19 21.34 -24.55
N LYS A 50 12.50 20.44 -25.49
CA LYS A 50 12.67 19.01 -25.18
C LYS A 50 13.86 18.78 -24.26
N ILE A 51 15.03 19.37 -24.56
CA ILE A 51 16.23 19.20 -23.75
C ILE A 51 16.05 19.83 -22.37
N ALA A 52 15.48 21.04 -22.26
CA ALA A 52 15.21 21.65 -20.96
C ALA A 52 14.28 20.78 -20.10
N THR A 53 13.26 20.16 -20.69
CA THR A 53 12.35 19.24 -19.98
C THR A 53 13.07 18.00 -19.49
N ILE A 54 13.95 17.41 -20.30
CA ILE A 54 14.77 16.25 -19.93
C ILE A 54 15.73 16.61 -18.79
N ILE A 55 16.41 17.75 -18.88
CA ILE A 55 17.32 18.24 -17.84
C ILE A 55 16.56 18.47 -16.55
N LYS A 56 15.44 19.20 -16.58
CA LYS A 56 14.60 19.45 -15.40
C LYS A 56 14.19 18.15 -14.72
N LYS A 57 13.67 17.18 -15.48
CA LYS A 57 13.23 15.88 -14.95
C LYS A 57 14.36 15.12 -14.25
N LYS A 58 15.56 15.12 -14.83
CA LYS A 58 16.74 14.46 -14.25
C LYS A 58 17.21 15.17 -12.98
N VAL A 59 17.34 16.49 -13.04
CA VAL A 59 17.90 17.30 -11.95
C VAL A 59 16.94 17.38 -10.76
N ASP A 60 15.65 17.62 -11.00
CA ASP A 60 14.65 17.70 -9.92
C ASP A 60 14.46 16.38 -9.18
N ALA A 61 14.72 15.23 -9.82
CA ALA A 61 14.61 13.93 -9.16
C ALA A 61 15.58 13.80 -7.97
N ASP A 62 16.72 14.47 -8.04
CA ASP A 62 17.72 14.51 -6.96
C ASP A 62 17.50 15.70 -6.02
N LEU A 63 17.20 16.89 -6.57
CA LEU A 63 17.06 18.13 -5.78
C LEU A 63 15.89 18.12 -4.78
N LYS A 64 14.83 17.35 -5.07
CA LYS A 64 13.67 17.25 -4.16
C LYS A 64 14.05 16.77 -2.77
N LYS A 65 15.11 15.97 -2.62
CA LYS A 65 15.64 15.50 -1.33
C LYS A 65 16.07 16.67 -0.43
N ASP A 66 16.60 17.72 -1.04
CA ASP A 66 17.05 18.94 -0.37
C ASP A 66 15.96 20.02 -0.33
N LYS A 67 14.71 19.68 -0.69
CA LYS A 67 13.58 20.62 -0.79
C LYS A 67 13.86 21.73 -1.82
N LYS A 68 14.47 21.37 -2.95
CA LYS A 68 14.82 22.29 -4.03
C LYS A 68 14.23 21.82 -5.36
N TYR A 69 14.10 22.75 -6.30
CA TYR A 69 13.73 22.46 -7.67
C TYR A 69 14.37 23.46 -8.64
N SER A 70 14.36 23.10 -9.93
CA SER A 70 14.78 23.95 -11.04
C SER A 70 13.58 24.45 -11.83
N LYS A 71 13.61 25.70 -12.30
CA LYS A 71 12.58 26.23 -13.19
C LYS A 71 12.91 25.89 -14.63
N LEU A 72 11.89 25.48 -15.38
CA LEU A 72 12.05 25.10 -16.79
C LEU A 72 12.60 26.28 -17.62
N GLU A 73 12.10 27.49 -17.38
CA GLU A 73 12.51 28.69 -18.11
C GLU A 73 13.97 29.10 -17.84
N ASP A 74 14.49 28.88 -16.63
CA ASP A 74 15.90 29.18 -16.32
C ASP A 74 16.85 28.16 -16.97
N ILE A 75 16.44 26.89 -17.05
CA ILE A 75 17.17 25.87 -17.81
C ILE A 75 17.18 26.23 -19.29
N LYS A 76 16.04 26.66 -19.85
CA LYS A 76 15.99 27.17 -21.22
C LYS A 76 16.93 28.36 -21.36
N ALA A 77 16.88 29.35 -20.48
CA ALA A 77 17.77 30.51 -20.55
C ALA A 77 19.26 30.10 -20.57
N ALA A 78 19.64 29.07 -19.80
CA ALA A 78 21.01 28.53 -19.78
C ALA A 78 21.42 27.77 -21.06
N LEU A 79 20.45 27.27 -21.86
CA LEU A 79 20.69 26.63 -23.15
C LEU A 79 20.87 27.70 -24.26
N THR A 80 22.06 28.29 -24.34
CA THR A 80 22.43 29.34 -25.31
C THR A 80 22.93 28.81 -26.67
N LYS A 81 23.31 27.53 -26.77
CA LYS A 81 23.84 26.91 -28.00
C LYS A 81 22.87 25.91 -28.59
N THR A 82 22.99 25.65 -29.89
CA THR A 82 22.27 24.56 -30.58
C THR A 82 23.01 23.23 -30.52
N THR A 83 24.28 23.24 -30.11
CA THR A 83 25.13 22.05 -29.96
C THR A 83 25.94 22.15 -28.66
N TYR A 84 25.99 21.05 -27.91
CA TYR A 84 26.76 20.90 -26.68
C TYR A 84 27.61 19.63 -26.75
N ALA A 85 28.92 19.74 -26.51
CA ALA A 85 29.82 18.59 -26.50
C ALA A 85 29.69 17.77 -25.21
N LYS A 86 30.15 16.52 -25.25
CA LYS A 86 30.35 15.73 -24.03
C LYS A 86 31.22 16.49 -23.03
N ASN A 87 30.81 16.46 -21.76
CA ASN A 87 31.38 17.17 -20.61
C ASN A 87 31.21 18.69 -20.60
N GLU A 88 30.53 19.26 -21.60
CA GLU A 88 30.16 20.68 -21.55
C GLU A 88 29.15 20.94 -20.43
N VAL A 89 29.17 22.15 -19.87
CA VAL A 89 28.41 22.50 -18.67
C VAL A 89 27.51 23.69 -18.94
N ILE A 90 26.28 23.63 -18.43
CA ILE A 90 25.41 24.79 -18.28
C ILE A 90 25.11 25.01 -16.80
N SER A 91 24.82 26.25 -16.41
CA SER A 91 24.42 26.58 -15.05
C SER A 91 23.11 27.35 -15.03
N PHE A 92 22.25 27.03 -14.07
CA PHE A 92 20.95 27.67 -13.87
C PHE A 92 20.60 27.74 -12.38
N ASP A 93 19.71 28.66 -12.03
CA ASP A 93 19.30 28.90 -10.65
C ASP A 93 18.42 27.76 -10.09
N LEU A 94 18.55 27.54 -8.80
CA LEU A 94 17.70 26.65 -8.01
C LEU A 94 16.81 27.44 -7.08
N TYR A 95 15.65 26.85 -6.80
CA TYR A 95 14.60 27.45 -5.99
C TYR A 95 14.19 26.52 -4.87
N LYS A 96 13.72 27.09 -3.75
CA LYS A 96 13.17 26.29 -2.66
C LYS A 96 11.79 25.76 -3.02
N LEU A 97 11.53 24.52 -2.66
CA LEU A 97 10.18 23.98 -2.57
C LEU A 97 9.60 24.38 -1.22
N GLY A 98 8.40 24.94 -1.24
CA GLY A 98 7.60 25.27 -0.07
C GLY A 98 6.79 24.06 0.40
N ALA A 99 6.40 24.10 1.67
CA ALA A 99 5.53 23.11 2.28
C ALA A 99 4.13 23.13 1.63
N ASN A 100 3.58 21.95 1.46
CA ASN A 100 2.21 21.66 1.04
C ASN A 100 1.64 20.62 2.02
N PHE A 101 0.47 20.91 2.59
CA PHE A 101 -0.16 20.04 3.59
C PHE A 101 -1.21 19.16 2.92
N VAL A 102 -0.78 17.97 2.53
CA VAL A 102 -1.59 16.98 1.81
C VAL A 102 -2.50 16.25 2.79
N LYS A 103 -3.81 16.27 2.51
CA LYS A 103 -4.83 15.57 3.31
C LYS A 103 -4.50 14.08 3.42
N ILE A 104 -4.56 13.56 4.64
CA ILE A 104 -4.48 12.12 4.94
C ILE A 104 -5.77 11.65 5.62
N LYS A 105 -6.13 10.39 5.38
CA LYS A 105 -7.35 9.77 5.93
C LYS A 105 -7.07 8.81 7.09
N ASN A 106 -5.81 8.46 7.31
CA ASN A 106 -5.40 7.57 8.39
C ASN A 106 -3.96 7.86 8.84
N ALA A 107 -3.66 7.55 10.10
CA ALA A 107 -2.31 7.46 10.64
C ALA A 107 -2.31 6.60 11.91
N PRO A 108 -1.19 5.93 12.25
CA PRO A 108 -1.01 5.30 13.55
C PRO A 108 -0.80 6.34 14.66
N LEU A 109 -1.03 5.91 15.90
CA LEU A 109 -0.94 6.75 17.10
C LEU A 109 0.36 7.54 17.23
N GLU A 110 1.48 6.97 16.77
CA GLU A 110 2.82 7.53 17.00
C GLU A 110 3.39 8.30 15.80
N GLU A 111 2.68 8.31 14.66
CA GLU A 111 3.12 9.04 13.48
C GLU A 111 2.95 10.54 13.69
N GLU A 112 3.96 11.29 13.25
CA GLU A 112 3.89 12.75 13.23
C GLU A 112 3.03 13.22 12.07
N ILE A 113 1.97 13.96 12.40
CA ILE A 113 1.02 14.50 11.43
C ILE A 113 0.73 15.97 11.75
N TYR A 114 0.13 16.67 10.79
CA TYR A 114 -0.38 18.01 11.00
C TYR A 114 -1.91 17.98 11.13
N VAL A 115 -2.45 18.84 11.98
CA VAL A 115 -3.86 19.25 11.91
C VAL A 115 -3.87 20.65 11.31
N VAL A 116 -4.67 20.83 10.25
CA VAL A 116 -4.72 22.07 9.46
C VAL A 116 -6.15 22.57 9.42
N ALA A 117 -6.34 23.86 9.68
CA ALA A 117 -7.59 24.57 9.42
C ALA A 117 -7.36 25.60 8.30
N LYS A 118 -8.17 25.52 7.24
CA LYS A 118 -8.20 26.53 6.18
C LYS A 118 -9.24 27.58 6.52
N THR A 119 -8.89 28.83 6.26
CA THR A 119 -9.68 29.99 6.65
C THR A 119 -9.71 31.02 5.55
N VAL A 120 -10.67 31.93 5.64
CA VAL A 120 -10.81 33.10 4.78
C VAL A 120 -10.91 34.33 5.68
N LEU A 121 -10.06 35.32 5.43
CA LEU A 121 -10.02 36.61 6.15
C LEU A 121 -9.83 36.51 7.68
N LEU A 122 -9.16 35.46 8.16
CA LEU A 122 -8.85 35.27 9.58
C LEU A 122 -7.34 35.32 9.88
N ASP A 123 -6.52 35.85 8.97
CA ASP A 123 -5.07 35.97 9.17
C ASP A 123 -4.72 36.69 10.49
N GLY A 124 -3.78 36.14 11.24
CA GLY A 124 -3.38 36.62 12.56
C GLY A 124 -4.28 36.21 13.73
N LYS A 125 -5.43 35.55 13.48
CA LYS A 125 -6.32 35.03 14.55
C LYS A 125 -5.88 33.65 15.03
N GLU A 126 -6.20 33.31 16.28
CA GLU A 126 -6.00 31.96 16.84
C GLU A 126 -7.20 31.06 16.49
N VAL A 127 -6.92 29.89 15.94
CA VAL A 127 -7.88 28.79 15.76
C VAL A 127 -7.63 27.76 16.85
N ASN A 128 -8.69 27.38 17.56
CA ASN A 128 -8.71 26.26 18.49
C ASN A 128 -9.32 25.05 17.79
N ILE A 129 -8.65 23.90 17.83
CA ILE A 129 -9.14 22.65 17.22
C ILE A 129 -9.13 21.54 18.27
N LYS A 130 -10.23 20.82 18.37
CA LYS A 130 -10.40 19.64 19.23
C LYS A 130 -10.56 18.40 18.38
N ILE A 131 -9.94 17.31 18.81
CA ILE A 131 -10.08 16.00 18.17
C ILE A 131 -11.08 15.18 18.97
N LYS A 132 -12.04 14.58 18.28
CA LYS A 132 -13.15 13.84 18.87
C LYS A 132 -13.23 12.44 18.27
N GLU A 133 -13.57 11.46 19.09
CA GLU A 133 -13.87 10.11 18.61
C GLU A 133 -15.28 10.04 18.01
N LYS A 134 -15.49 9.15 17.04
CA LYS A 134 -16.81 8.78 16.54
C LYS A 134 -17.48 7.81 17.50
N GLU A 135 -16.73 6.83 18.00
CA GLU A 135 -17.19 5.77 18.90
C GLU A 135 -16.31 5.75 20.16
N GLU A 136 -16.85 5.23 21.27
CA GLU A 136 -16.15 5.23 22.57
C GLU A 136 -15.12 4.10 22.66
N ILE A 137 -13.98 4.25 21.98
CA ILE A 137 -12.92 3.23 21.98
C ILE A 137 -11.80 3.66 22.91
N LEU A 138 -11.12 4.78 22.67
CA LEU A 138 -9.95 5.18 23.44
C LEU A 138 -10.33 5.90 24.72
N ILE A 139 -11.27 6.84 24.65
CA ILE A 139 -11.74 7.69 25.76
C ILE A 139 -13.29 7.69 25.84
N ALA A 140 -13.85 8.49 26.75
CA ALA A 140 -15.30 8.60 26.95
C ALA A 140 -15.96 9.50 25.87
N LYS A 141 -17.24 9.23 25.52
CA LYS A 141 -18.01 9.81 24.39
C LYS A 141 -17.86 11.30 24.13
N THR A 142 -17.72 12.10 25.18
CA THR A 142 -17.76 13.56 25.12
C THR A 142 -16.39 14.21 25.30
N ALA A 143 -15.40 13.44 25.73
CA ALA A 143 -14.08 13.95 26.03
C ALA A 143 -13.30 14.31 24.74
N ASP A 144 -12.46 15.33 24.85
CA ASP A 144 -11.53 15.71 23.79
C ASP A 144 -10.34 14.75 23.82
N LEU A 145 -9.96 14.18 22.67
CA LEU A 145 -8.87 13.21 22.59
C LEU A 145 -7.53 13.88 22.94
N PRO A 146 -6.86 13.47 24.04
CA PRO A 146 -5.54 14.00 24.34
C PRO A 146 -4.52 13.46 23.35
N VAL A 147 -3.73 14.37 22.80
CA VAL A 147 -2.66 14.11 21.83
C VAL A 147 -1.36 14.79 22.24
N GLN A 148 -0.24 14.34 21.72
CA GLN A 148 1.08 14.88 22.05
C GLN A 148 1.54 15.89 21.00
N GLU A 149 1.97 17.08 21.44
CA GLU A 149 2.61 18.05 20.56
C GLU A 149 4.02 17.59 20.13
N THR A 150 4.39 17.75 18.86
CA THR A 150 5.73 17.36 18.37
C THR A 150 6.75 18.48 18.57
N LYS A 151 7.02 18.84 19.83
CA LYS A 151 8.11 19.75 20.24
C LYS A 151 8.97 19.07 21.31
N LYS A 152 10.18 19.59 21.57
CA LYS A 152 11.04 19.11 22.66
C LYS A 152 10.25 19.26 23.97
N GLU A 153 10.04 18.15 24.70
CA GLU A 153 9.16 18.07 25.88
C GLU A 153 7.67 18.35 25.62
N GLY A 154 7.19 17.99 24.42
CA GLY A 154 5.80 18.20 23.96
C GLY A 154 4.73 17.97 25.02
N ALA A 155 3.86 18.98 25.16
CA ALA A 155 2.72 18.93 26.06
C ALA A 155 1.67 17.92 25.56
N GLU A 156 0.86 17.42 26.50
CA GLU A 156 -0.39 16.76 26.16
C GLU A 156 -1.46 17.83 25.92
N LEU A 157 -2.10 17.79 24.77
CA LEU A 157 -3.05 18.78 24.31
C LEU A 157 -4.42 18.13 24.12
N THR A 158 -5.45 18.72 24.70
CA THR A 158 -6.86 18.44 24.39
C THR A 158 -7.46 19.51 23.47
N THR A 159 -6.87 20.70 23.44
CA THR A 159 -7.19 21.79 22.52
C THR A 159 -5.92 22.23 21.80
N LEU A 160 -5.94 22.11 20.48
CA LEU A 160 -4.85 22.47 19.59
C LEU A 160 -4.99 23.93 19.19
N LYS A 161 -3.96 24.73 19.43
CA LYS A 161 -3.97 26.17 19.17
C LYS A 161 -2.98 26.52 18.07
N ALA A 162 -3.45 27.23 17.04
CA ALA A 162 -2.59 27.70 15.97
C ALA A 162 -3.04 29.06 15.42
N THR A 163 -2.09 29.94 15.15
CA THR A 163 -2.34 31.23 14.51
C THR A 163 -2.48 31.04 13.00
N VAL A 164 -3.45 31.72 12.39
CA VAL A 164 -3.66 31.71 10.94
C VAL A 164 -2.56 32.53 10.26
N GLU A 165 -1.87 31.90 9.32
CA GLU A 165 -0.90 32.55 8.43
C GLU A 165 -1.20 32.18 6.98
N LYS A 166 -1.45 33.19 6.13
CA LYS A 166 -1.76 33.02 4.70
C LYS A 166 -2.98 32.12 4.49
N GLY A 167 -4.00 32.32 5.33
CA GLY A 167 -5.25 31.56 5.31
C GLY A 167 -5.20 30.18 5.93
N GLU A 168 -4.08 29.75 6.52
CA GLU A 168 -3.94 28.42 7.14
C GLU A 168 -3.45 28.51 8.59
N ALA A 169 -4.16 27.83 9.51
CA ALA A 169 -3.65 27.53 10.84
C ALA A 169 -3.23 26.06 10.88
N LYS A 170 -2.05 25.76 11.41
CA LYS A 170 -1.46 24.41 11.39
C LYS A 170 -0.71 24.09 12.67
N ILE A 171 -0.82 22.85 13.12
CA ILE A 171 -0.16 22.34 14.32
C ILE A 171 0.31 20.91 14.09
N LYS A 172 1.51 20.59 14.53
CA LYS A 172 2.14 19.28 14.37
C LYS A 172 2.00 18.46 15.65
N ILE A 173 1.46 17.25 15.54
CA ILE A 173 1.08 16.38 16.66
C ILE A 173 1.42 14.92 16.40
N LYS A 174 1.33 14.09 17.45
CA LYS A 174 1.13 12.64 17.38
C LYS A 174 -0.19 12.30 18.09
N LEU A 175 -0.98 11.37 17.53
CA LEU A 175 -2.29 10.96 18.07
C LEU A 175 -2.23 10.16 19.40
N ARG A 176 -1.04 10.00 19.96
CA ARG A 176 -0.77 9.32 21.24
C ARG A 176 -0.90 10.26 22.44
N PRO A 177 -1.18 9.73 23.63
CA PRO A 177 -1.01 10.47 24.87
C PRO A 177 0.49 10.67 25.15
N LYS A 178 0.80 11.56 26.10
CA LYS A 178 2.17 11.79 26.55
C LYS A 178 2.74 10.58 27.29
N SER A 179 1.94 9.93 28.12
CA SER A 179 2.31 8.75 28.90
C SER A 179 2.48 7.49 28.03
N ASP A 180 3.62 6.81 28.15
CA ASP A 180 3.85 5.51 27.48
C ASP A 180 2.91 4.42 28.01
N GLU A 181 2.51 4.50 29.28
CA GLU A 181 1.58 3.53 29.87
C GLU A 181 0.17 3.71 29.30
N ASP A 182 -0.29 4.94 29.13
CA ASP A 182 -1.60 5.20 28.51
C ASP A 182 -1.59 4.91 27.02
N LEU A 183 -0.45 5.12 26.35
CA LEU A 183 -0.26 4.66 24.98
C LEU A 183 -0.40 3.12 24.91
N LYS A 184 0.21 2.39 25.85
CA LYS A 184 0.07 0.93 25.91
C LYS A 184 -1.40 0.53 26.08
N LYS A 185 -2.15 1.16 26.99
CA LYS A 185 -3.58 0.92 27.16
C LYS A 185 -4.38 1.19 25.87
N ARG A 186 -4.11 2.30 25.17
CA ARG A 186 -4.75 2.60 23.87
C ARG A 186 -4.44 1.52 22.82
N LYS A 187 -3.18 1.10 22.72
CA LYS A 187 -2.76 0.01 21.80
C LYS A 187 -3.47 -1.30 22.12
N GLU A 188 -3.65 -1.64 23.39
CA GLU A 188 -4.36 -2.86 23.80
C GLU A 188 -5.84 -2.84 23.41
N LYS A 189 -6.52 -1.70 23.56
CA LYS A 189 -7.91 -1.53 23.09
C LYS A 189 -8.01 -1.68 21.57
N LEU A 190 -7.12 -1.03 20.82
CA LEU A 190 -7.06 -1.12 19.35
C LEU A 190 -6.64 -2.51 18.86
N ALA A 191 -5.90 -3.29 19.66
CA ALA A 191 -5.54 -4.66 19.34
C ALA A 191 -6.73 -5.62 19.44
N GLY A 192 -7.73 -5.32 20.27
CA GLY A 192 -9.01 -6.01 20.28
C GLY A 192 -9.84 -5.74 21.52
N ILE A 193 -11.11 -5.44 21.30
CA ILE A 193 -12.14 -5.26 22.33
C ILE A 193 -12.93 -6.56 22.50
N LYS A 194 -13.30 -6.87 23.74
CA LYS A 194 -14.09 -8.06 24.08
C LYS A 194 -15.43 -7.99 23.35
N ASP A 195 -15.79 -9.08 22.67
CA ASP A 195 -16.98 -9.17 21.82
C ASP A 195 -17.62 -10.57 21.93
N GLY A 196 -17.98 -10.93 23.16
CA GLY A 196 -18.60 -12.22 23.49
C GLY A 196 -17.59 -13.28 23.93
N GLN A 197 -18.04 -14.53 23.92
CA GLN A 197 -17.26 -15.68 24.39
C GLN A 197 -17.38 -16.85 23.42
N HIS A 198 -16.43 -17.78 23.48
CA HIS A 198 -16.44 -19.02 22.72
C HIS A 198 -16.20 -20.20 23.65
N THR A 199 -16.95 -21.29 23.45
CA THR A 199 -16.83 -22.53 24.20
C THR A 199 -16.14 -23.59 23.34
N TYR A 200 -14.95 -24.01 23.74
CA TYR A 200 -14.20 -25.05 23.06
C TYR A 200 -14.45 -26.41 23.74
N THR A 201 -14.68 -27.45 22.93
CA THR A 201 -14.82 -28.83 23.41
C THR A 201 -13.59 -29.66 23.05
N PHE A 202 -12.99 -30.32 24.04
CA PHE A 202 -11.78 -31.12 23.84
C PHE A 202 -12.08 -32.40 23.04
N GLY A 203 -11.32 -32.63 21.98
CA GLY A 203 -11.44 -33.84 21.14
C GLY A 203 -10.71 -35.07 21.70
N GLY A 204 -9.94 -34.92 22.77
CA GLY A 204 -9.07 -35.96 23.35
C GLY A 204 -8.35 -35.45 24.60
N LYS A 205 -7.52 -36.29 25.22
CA LYS A 205 -6.78 -35.94 26.43
C LYS A 205 -5.73 -34.86 26.17
N ASN A 206 -5.72 -33.81 26.99
CA ASN A 206 -4.78 -32.70 26.92
C ASN A 206 -4.23 -32.42 28.32
N ASP A 207 -2.90 -32.38 28.43
CA ASP A 207 -2.21 -32.11 29.69
C ASP A 207 -1.99 -30.59 29.83
N THR A 208 -2.45 -30.03 30.94
CA THR A 208 -2.39 -28.60 31.28
C THR A 208 -1.77 -28.37 32.66
N SER A 209 -1.02 -29.35 33.16
CA SER A 209 -0.42 -29.37 34.51
C SER A 209 0.62 -28.27 34.78
N THR A 210 1.20 -27.67 33.73
CA THR A 210 2.20 -26.60 33.87
C THR A 210 1.89 -25.44 32.93
N ASP A 211 2.38 -24.24 33.24
CA ASP A 211 2.17 -23.03 32.41
C ASP A 211 2.67 -23.20 30.97
N ALA A 212 3.79 -23.89 30.79
CA ALA A 212 4.32 -24.19 29.46
C ALA A 212 3.36 -25.09 28.66
N LYS A 213 2.76 -26.08 29.32
CA LYS A 213 1.76 -26.97 28.70
C LYS A 213 0.46 -26.23 28.41
N LYS A 214 -0.02 -25.37 29.32
CA LYS A 214 -1.18 -24.49 29.08
C LYS A 214 -0.98 -23.61 27.85
N LYS A 215 0.19 -22.99 27.69
CA LYS A 215 0.53 -22.17 26.51
C LYS A 215 0.50 -22.99 25.22
N THR A 216 1.06 -24.20 25.25
CA THR A 216 1.03 -25.12 24.10
C THR A 216 -0.40 -25.50 23.73
N VAL A 217 -1.22 -25.91 24.70
CA VAL A 217 -2.63 -26.26 24.48
C VAL A 217 -3.43 -25.06 23.97
N ALA A 218 -3.24 -23.87 24.55
CA ALA A 218 -3.88 -22.64 24.09
C ALA A 218 -3.52 -22.32 22.62
N GLY A 219 -2.26 -22.47 22.23
CA GLY A 219 -1.82 -22.30 20.83
C GLY A 219 -2.50 -23.27 19.87
N VAL A 220 -2.67 -24.54 20.28
CA VAL A 220 -3.40 -25.54 19.50
C VAL A 220 -4.88 -25.18 19.37
N ILE A 221 -5.53 -24.75 20.46
CA ILE A 221 -6.93 -24.33 20.46
C ILE A 221 -7.14 -23.15 19.50
N ILE A 222 -6.32 -22.10 19.61
CA ILE A 222 -6.36 -20.94 18.71
C ILE A 222 -6.28 -21.39 17.24
N LYS A 223 -5.34 -22.28 16.91
CA LYS A 223 -5.17 -22.77 15.54
C LYS A 223 -6.42 -23.49 15.02
N LYS A 224 -7.10 -24.26 15.87
CA LYS A 224 -8.31 -25.01 15.48
C LYS A 224 -9.53 -24.12 15.28
N ILE A 225 -9.73 -23.10 16.12
CA ILE A 225 -10.91 -22.24 16.08
C ILE A 225 -10.73 -21.01 15.18
N LYS A 226 -9.52 -20.77 14.67
CA LYS A 226 -9.16 -19.57 13.90
C LYS A 226 -10.15 -19.29 12.77
N ASP A 227 -10.41 -20.29 11.92
CA ASP A 227 -11.26 -20.12 10.75
C ASP A 227 -12.73 -19.99 11.12
N GLU A 228 -13.16 -20.59 12.23
CA GLU A 228 -14.51 -20.43 12.78
C GLU A 228 -14.75 -18.99 13.25
N LEU A 229 -13.87 -18.47 14.11
CA LEU A 229 -13.99 -17.12 14.64
C LEU A 229 -13.81 -16.05 13.56
N ALA A 230 -12.93 -16.30 12.58
CA ALA A 230 -12.68 -15.37 11.48
C ALA A 230 -13.93 -15.09 10.62
N LYS A 231 -14.88 -16.04 10.51
CA LYS A 231 -16.16 -15.82 9.79
C LYS A 231 -16.94 -14.63 10.32
N ASN A 232 -16.83 -14.36 11.63
CA ASN A 232 -17.47 -13.24 12.30
C ASN A 232 -16.49 -12.11 12.63
N LYS A 233 -15.30 -12.08 12.01
CA LYS A 233 -14.20 -11.15 12.29
C LYS A 233 -13.75 -11.14 13.76
N LYS A 234 -13.84 -12.30 14.42
CA LYS A 234 -13.44 -12.49 15.82
C LYS A 234 -12.13 -13.28 15.93
N PHE A 235 -11.52 -13.20 17.09
CA PHE A 235 -10.37 -14.00 17.49
C PHE A 235 -10.35 -14.20 19.01
N SER A 236 -9.44 -15.03 19.51
CA SER A 236 -9.20 -15.22 20.95
C SER A 236 -7.74 -14.98 21.28
N LYS A 237 -7.48 -14.49 22.50
CA LYS A 237 -6.14 -14.24 23.03
C LYS A 237 -5.63 -15.47 23.78
N ALA A 238 -4.35 -15.80 23.64
CA ALA A 238 -3.76 -16.98 24.27
C ALA A 238 -3.84 -16.89 25.79
N GLU A 239 -3.66 -15.69 26.35
CA GLU A 239 -3.69 -15.42 27.78
C GLU A 239 -5.05 -15.78 28.39
N ASP A 240 -6.16 -15.49 27.70
CA ASP A 240 -7.50 -15.77 28.22
C ASP A 240 -7.89 -17.24 28.11
N ILE A 241 -7.40 -17.93 27.07
CA ILE A 241 -7.52 -19.38 27.00
C ILE A 241 -6.71 -20.01 28.14
N VAL A 242 -5.47 -19.58 28.37
CA VAL A 242 -4.64 -20.08 29.48
C VAL A 242 -5.33 -19.86 30.83
N LYS A 243 -5.96 -18.70 31.06
CA LYS A 243 -6.75 -18.45 32.28
C LYS A 243 -7.95 -19.37 32.41
N SER A 244 -8.60 -19.75 31.31
CA SER A 244 -9.74 -20.69 31.32
C SER A 244 -9.34 -22.16 31.56
N LEU A 245 -8.05 -22.51 31.41
CA LEU A 245 -7.51 -23.84 31.69
C LEU A 245 -7.24 -24.01 33.21
N ALA A 246 -8.29 -24.25 33.98
CA ALA A 246 -8.24 -24.41 35.43
C ALA A 246 -7.72 -25.80 35.88
N ASN A 247 -7.98 -26.85 35.09
CA ASN A 247 -7.64 -28.22 35.47
C ASN A 247 -6.21 -28.62 35.08
N THR A 248 -5.67 -29.65 35.72
CA THR A 248 -4.35 -30.23 35.39
C THR A 248 -4.37 -31.07 34.10
N SER A 249 -5.55 -31.53 33.68
CA SER A 249 -5.79 -32.15 32.38
C SER A 249 -7.23 -31.97 31.95
N TYR A 250 -7.47 -32.10 30.65
CA TYR A 250 -8.81 -32.15 30.07
C TYR A 250 -8.99 -33.39 29.20
N ASP A 251 -10.09 -34.12 29.39
CA ASP A 251 -10.44 -35.31 28.62
C ASP A 251 -11.42 -34.99 27.47
N LYS A 252 -11.70 -36.00 26.64
CA LYS A 252 -12.60 -35.85 25.49
C LYS A 252 -14.01 -35.45 25.96
N GLY A 253 -14.58 -34.40 25.36
CA GLY A 253 -15.92 -33.91 25.64
C GLY A 253 -15.99 -32.85 26.73
N GLU A 254 -14.93 -32.66 27.51
CA GLU A 254 -14.84 -31.54 28.46
C GLU A 254 -14.75 -30.20 27.72
N LYS A 255 -15.10 -29.12 28.42
CA LYS A 255 -15.28 -27.80 27.82
C LYS A 255 -14.59 -26.72 28.62
N ILE A 256 -14.13 -25.70 27.91
CA ILE A 256 -13.71 -24.42 28.48
C ILE A 256 -14.39 -23.30 27.72
N THR A 257 -14.63 -22.18 28.41
CA THR A 257 -15.17 -20.97 27.80
C THR A 257 -14.20 -19.82 28.05
N PHE A 258 -13.92 -19.06 27.01
CA PHE A 258 -13.00 -17.92 27.05
C PHE A 258 -13.52 -16.78 26.20
N ASP A 259 -12.98 -15.59 26.45
CA ASP A 259 -13.40 -14.39 25.76
C ASP A 259 -12.97 -14.40 24.28
N THR A 260 -13.84 -13.84 23.45
CA THR A 260 -13.55 -13.53 22.04
C THR A 260 -13.46 -12.03 21.87
N TYR A 261 -12.74 -11.61 20.84
CA TYR A 261 -12.39 -10.22 20.58
C TYR A 261 -12.64 -9.88 19.13
N LYS A 262 -12.99 -8.62 18.87
CA LYS A 262 -12.94 -8.01 17.53
C LYS A 262 -11.94 -6.87 17.53
N VAL A 263 -11.26 -6.67 16.42
CA VAL A 263 -10.39 -5.49 16.23
C VAL A 263 -11.31 -4.31 15.94
N PRO A 264 -11.38 -3.28 16.81
CA PRO A 264 -12.17 -2.10 16.52
C PRO A 264 -11.47 -1.25 15.43
N THR A 265 -12.26 -0.48 14.70
CA THR A 265 -11.75 0.61 13.87
C THR A 265 -12.09 1.91 14.56
N GLU A 266 -11.07 2.71 14.89
CA GLU A 266 -11.25 3.98 15.58
C GLU A 266 -11.26 5.14 14.57
N TYR A 267 -12.27 6.00 14.67
CA TYR A 267 -12.57 7.06 13.72
C TYR A 267 -12.65 8.41 14.44
N LEU A 268 -11.93 9.41 13.93
CA LEU A 268 -11.84 10.75 14.50
C LEU A 268 -12.50 11.80 13.62
N TRP A 269 -13.00 12.85 14.25
CA TRP A 269 -13.48 14.08 13.61
C TRP A 269 -12.93 15.31 14.35
N LEU A 270 -13.07 16.48 13.73
CA LEU A 270 -12.49 17.73 14.22
C LEU A 270 -13.58 18.75 14.55
N GLN A 271 -13.47 19.40 15.70
CA GLN A 271 -14.25 20.58 16.06
C GLN A 271 -13.31 21.78 16.06
N ALA A 272 -13.53 22.77 15.20
CA ALA A 272 -12.69 23.96 15.13
C ALA A 272 -13.49 25.22 15.44
N GLU A 273 -12.85 26.16 16.13
CA GLU A 273 -13.40 27.48 16.44
C GLU A 273 -12.35 28.59 16.31
N CYS A 274 -12.78 29.79 15.94
CA CYS A 274 -11.94 30.97 15.82
C CYS A 274 -12.76 32.23 16.10
N GLN A 275 -12.21 33.14 16.90
CA GLN A 275 -12.82 34.45 17.10
C GLN A 275 -12.41 35.40 15.97
N GLY A 276 -13.36 35.69 15.08
CA GLY A 276 -13.22 36.71 14.03
C GLY A 276 -13.36 38.13 14.60
N ASN A 277 -13.31 39.13 13.72
CA ASN A 277 -13.49 40.52 14.12
C ASN A 277 -14.93 40.83 14.52
N VAL A 278 -15.90 40.15 13.89
CA VAL A 278 -17.34 40.44 14.09
C VAL A 278 -18.02 39.36 14.93
N LYS A 279 -17.62 38.09 14.79
CA LYS A 279 -18.26 36.97 15.48
C LYS A 279 -17.32 35.80 15.68
N LYS A 280 -17.76 34.87 16.51
CA LYS A 280 -17.15 33.53 16.61
C LYS A 280 -17.53 32.71 15.37
N HIS A 281 -16.56 32.01 14.80
CA HIS A 281 -16.73 31.04 13.74
C HIS A 281 -16.43 29.66 14.30
N GLU A 282 -17.34 28.71 14.12
CA GLU A 282 -17.18 27.34 14.59
C GLU A 282 -17.71 26.34 13.56
N GLY A 283 -17.14 25.15 13.54
CA GLY A 283 -17.52 24.11 12.59
C GLY A 283 -17.07 22.71 13.02
N GLU A 284 -17.81 21.72 12.55
CA GLU A 284 -17.47 20.30 12.68
C GLU A 284 -17.01 19.78 11.32
N PHE A 285 -15.83 19.15 11.29
CA PHE A 285 -15.18 18.69 10.08
C PHE A 285 -14.88 17.20 10.18
N LEU A 286 -14.91 16.51 9.03
CA LEU A 286 -14.76 15.04 8.94
C LEU A 286 -15.85 14.25 9.68
N LYS A 287 -16.96 14.89 10.05
CA LYS A 287 -18.08 14.30 10.79
C LYS A 287 -19.19 13.82 9.85
N LYS A 288 -18.81 13.08 8.80
CA LYS A 288 -19.72 12.44 7.82
C LYS A 288 -19.19 11.08 7.47
N ASP A 289 -20.08 10.13 7.16
CA ASP A 289 -19.67 8.79 6.78
C ASP A 289 -18.76 8.80 5.55
N GLY A 290 -17.62 8.11 5.65
CA GLY A 290 -16.56 8.11 4.64
C GLY A 290 -15.57 9.28 4.73
N GLU A 291 -15.82 10.29 5.58
CA GLU A 291 -14.92 11.43 5.78
C GLU A 291 -14.11 11.36 7.08
N TYR A 292 -14.55 10.57 8.07
CA TYR A 292 -13.82 10.39 9.32
C TYR A 292 -12.37 9.96 9.11
N PHE A 293 -11.49 10.39 10.02
CA PHE A 293 -10.09 10.02 10.01
C PHE A 293 -9.87 8.72 10.79
N GLU A 294 -9.24 7.71 10.20
CA GLU A 294 -9.02 6.42 10.85
C GLU A 294 -7.70 6.41 11.65
N ILE A 295 -7.73 5.99 12.92
CA ILE A 295 -6.51 5.55 13.61
C ILE A 295 -6.13 4.18 13.06
N GLY A 296 -5.32 4.21 12.00
CA GLY A 296 -4.88 3.04 11.27
C GLY A 296 -3.60 2.43 11.84
N LYS A 297 -3.16 1.31 11.26
CA LYS A 297 -1.80 0.80 11.48
C LYS A 297 -0.81 1.64 10.67
N LYS A 298 0.45 1.68 11.12
CA LYS A 298 1.53 2.20 10.27
C LYS A 298 1.48 1.42 8.97
N CYS A 299 1.55 2.10 7.85
CA CYS A 299 1.50 1.44 6.57
C CYS A 299 2.71 0.52 6.39
N GLU A 300 2.51 -0.79 6.56
CA GLU A 300 3.61 -1.76 6.64
C GLU A 300 4.00 -2.34 5.29
N CYS A 301 3.18 -2.16 4.24
CA CYS A 301 3.36 -2.87 2.98
C CYS A 301 4.74 -2.64 2.36
N GLU A 302 5.19 -1.39 2.30
CA GLU A 302 6.54 -1.09 1.81
C GLU A 302 7.63 -1.60 2.75
N ALA A 303 7.40 -1.52 4.08
CA ALA A 303 8.35 -2.05 5.06
C ALA A 303 8.51 -3.58 4.93
N LYS A 304 7.42 -4.30 4.64
CA LYS A 304 7.44 -5.74 4.36
C LYS A 304 8.23 -6.06 3.10
N ILE A 305 8.01 -5.31 2.01
CA ILE A 305 8.78 -5.52 0.78
C ILE A 305 10.27 -5.18 0.99
N ARG A 306 10.60 -4.06 1.65
CA ARG A 306 11.98 -3.70 1.96
C ARG A 306 12.67 -4.72 2.86
N ALA A 307 12.00 -5.19 3.90
CA ALA A 307 12.50 -6.26 4.77
C ALA A 307 12.72 -7.57 4.00
N PHE A 308 11.83 -7.89 3.06
CA PHE A 308 12.01 -9.02 2.17
C PHE A 308 13.25 -8.86 1.29
N LEU A 309 13.46 -7.70 0.66
CA LEU A 309 14.64 -7.43 -0.15
C LEU A 309 15.95 -7.52 0.67
N ARG A 310 15.97 -6.98 1.89
CA ARG A 310 17.12 -7.10 2.80
C ARG A 310 17.42 -8.56 3.15
N MET A 311 16.38 -9.34 3.45
CA MET A 311 16.50 -10.77 3.68
C MET A 311 17.06 -11.52 2.45
N LEU A 312 16.62 -11.17 1.23
CA LEU A 312 17.15 -11.77 -0.01
C LEU A 312 18.66 -11.56 -0.12
N ARG A 313 19.13 -10.35 0.18
CA ARG A 313 20.57 -10.02 0.09
C ARG A 313 21.41 -10.83 1.06
N VAL A 314 20.88 -11.21 2.23
CA VAL A 314 21.57 -12.15 3.14
C VAL A 314 21.70 -13.53 2.49
N GLY A 315 20.66 -14.02 1.82
CA GLY A 315 20.69 -15.26 1.06
C GLY A 315 21.73 -15.26 -0.07
N GLU A 316 21.80 -14.14 -0.80
CA GLU A 316 22.74 -13.92 -1.90
C GLU A 316 24.16 -13.54 -1.46
N GLY A 317 24.41 -13.37 -0.15
CA GLY A 317 25.73 -13.04 0.39
C GLY A 317 26.18 -11.60 0.13
N THR A 318 25.24 -10.67 -0.07
CA THR A 318 25.47 -9.26 -0.45
C THR A 318 24.79 -8.27 0.52
N GLY A 319 24.14 -8.80 1.55
CA GLY A 319 23.40 -8.04 2.55
C GLY A 319 24.28 -7.46 3.65
N GLU A 320 23.62 -6.87 4.63
CA GLU A 320 24.20 -6.42 5.90
C GLU A 320 24.63 -7.56 6.81
N LEU A 321 24.15 -8.77 6.54
CA LEU A 321 24.60 -10.01 7.15
C LEU A 321 25.04 -10.97 6.04
N ILE A 322 26.16 -11.66 6.26
CA ILE A 322 26.62 -12.74 5.38
C ILE A 322 26.90 -14.01 6.16
N LYS A 323 26.77 -15.15 5.48
CA LYS A 323 27.11 -16.46 6.03
C LYS A 323 28.62 -16.55 6.26
N SER A 324 28.99 -17.00 7.45
CA SER A 324 30.35 -17.38 7.80
C SER A 324 30.34 -18.73 8.50
N TYR A 325 31.40 -19.52 8.35
CA TYR A 325 31.52 -20.82 9.00
C TYR A 325 32.41 -20.70 10.22
N ASP A 326 31.83 -20.89 11.41
CA ASP A 326 32.60 -20.97 12.64
C ASP A 326 33.25 -22.35 12.77
N LYS A 327 34.57 -22.38 12.60
CA LYS A 327 35.36 -23.61 12.69
C LYS A 327 35.33 -24.25 14.08
N LYS A 328 35.09 -23.48 15.15
CA LYS A 328 35.06 -23.99 16.54
C LYS A 328 33.76 -24.72 16.83
N THR A 329 32.63 -24.09 16.53
CA THR A 329 31.29 -24.64 16.78
C THR A 329 30.81 -25.55 15.65
N LYS A 330 31.49 -25.55 14.50
CA LYS A 330 31.10 -26.25 13.25
C LYS A 330 29.70 -25.84 12.78
N GLN A 331 29.34 -24.59 13.00
CA GLN A 331 28.04 -24.03 12.65
C GLN A 331 28.18 -22.86 11.69
N THR A 332 27.16 -22.67 10.86
CA THR A 332 27.03 -21.44 10.08
C THR A 332 26.55 -20.33 11.01
N VAL A 333 27.29 -19.24 11.05
CA VAL A 333 26.97 -18.01 11.76
C VAL A 333 26.75 -16.88 10.77
N TYR A 334 26.07 -15.82 11.20
CA TYR A 334 25.85 -14.62 10.39
C TYR A 334 26.63 -13.48 11.02
N ILE A 335 27.49 -12.85 10.22
CA ILE A 335 28.34 -11.74 10.65
C ILE A 335 27.96 -10.47 9.91
N GLU A 336 28.20 -9.33 10.55
CA GLU A 336 28.02 -8.02 9.94
C GLU A 336 28.89 -7.89 8.69
N HIS A 337 28.31 -7.29 7.66
CA HIS A 337 28.96 -7.05 6.38
C HIS A 337 28.60 -5.66 5.87
N ASP A 338 29.56 -5.04 5.20
CA ASP A 338 29.33 -3.77 4.52
C ASP A 338 28.39 -3.98 3.33
N PHE A 339 27.11 -3.69 3.59
CA PHE A 339 26.03 -3.87 2.62
C PHE A 339 26.25 -3.01 1.35
N GLU A 340 27.03 -1.93 1.40
CA GLU A 340 27.30 -1.10 0.22
C GLU A 340 28.12 -1.87 -0.82
N LYS A 341 29.02 -2.76 -0.38
CA LYS A 341 29.82 -3.60 -1.29
C LYS A 341 28.95 -4.53 -2.12
N GLY A 342 27.84 -5.00 -1.56
CA GLY A 342 26.91 -5.91 -2.23
C GLY A 342 26.42 -5.42 -3.59
N TYR A 343 26.21 -4.10 -3.75
CA TYR A 343 25.81 -3.50 -5.02
C TYR A 343 26.87 -3.55 -6.12
N THR A 344 28.12 -3.78 -5.74
CA THR A 344 29.29 -3.89 -6.63
C THR A 344 29.91 -5.30 -6.61
N THR A 345 29.20 -6.29 -6.05
CA THR A 345 29.67 -7.67 -5.98
C THR A 345 29.10 -8.49 -7.13
N ALA A 346 29.97 -9.12 -7.90
CA ALA A 346 29.62 -10.16 -8.86
C ALA A 346 29.90 -11.56 -8.28
N PHE A 347 29.43 -12.58 -9.00
CA PHE A 347 29.59 -13.98 -8.61
C PHE A 347 31.03 -14.31 -8.20
N GLY A 348 31.17 -15.10 -7.13
CA GLY A 348 32.47 -15.46 -6.56
C GLY A 348 33.17 -14.34 -5.78
N GLY A 349 32.51 -13.20 -5.53
CA GLY A 349 33.08 -12.08 -4.78
C GLY A 349 33.87 -11.08 -5.64
N ASN A 350 33.74 -11.15 -6.97
CA ASN A 350 34.40 -10.22 -7.88
C ASN A 350 33.81 -8.81 -7.77
N HIS A 351 34.62 -7.79 -8.09
CA HIS A 351 34.18 -6.39 -8.03
C HIS A 351 33.63 -5.91 -9.38
N ILE A 352 32.66 -4.99 -9.34
CA ILE A 352 32.05 -4.30 -10.49
C ILE A 352 32.37 -2.81 -10.38
N ASP A 353 33.16 -2.29 -11.31
CA ASP A 353 33.55 -0.87 -11.31
C ASP A 353 32.50 0.06 -11.94
N ASP A 354 31.82 -0.40 -13.00
CA ASP A 354 30.83 0.39 -13.75
C ASP A 354 29.39 -0.09 -13.47
N LEU A 355 28.59 0.79 -12.89
CA LEU A 355 27.16 0.59 -12.63
C LEU A 355 26.26 1.29 -13.66
N SER A 356 26.82 1.76 -14.78
CA SER A 356 26.04 2.32 -15.88
C SER A 356 25.09 1.28 -16.49
N ASP A 357 25.46 0.00 -16.48
CA ASP A 357 24.65 -1.14 -16.91
C ASP A 357 25.10 -2.44 -16.22
N HIS A 358 24.35 -3.54 -16.39
CA HIS A 358 24.76 -4.85 -15.87
C HIS A 358 26.08 -5.29 -16.52
N PRO A 359 27.05 -5.87 -15.77
CA PRO A 359 28.39 -6.14 -16.30
C PRO A 359 28.42 -7.17 -17.42
N ARG A 360 27.51 -8.17 -17.39
CA ARG A 360 27.43 -9.29 -18.37
C ARG A 360 28.71 -10.13 -18.47
N ILE A 361 29.60 -10.00 -17.49
CA ILE A 361 30.83 -10.78 -17.41
C ILE A 361 30.52 -12.12 -16.74
N ASN A 362 31.05 -13.22 -17.31
CA ASN A 362 30.95 -14.55 -16.71
C ASN A 362 32.15 -14.77 -15.76
N TYR A 363 31.88 -14.80 -14.46
CA TYR A 363 32.87 -14.92 -13.40
C TYR A 363 33.07 -16.37 -12.94
N GLY A 364 33.44 -17.27 -13.85
CA GLY A 364 33.68 -18.68 -13.48
C GLY A 364 32.42 -19.53 -13.38
N GLY A 365 31.49 -19.33 -14.31
CA GLY A 365 30.29 -20.16 -14.51
C GLY A 365 28.97 -19.42 -14.34
N SER A 366 29.00 -18.16 -13.92
CA SER A 366 27.80 -17.35 -13.70
C SER A 366 28.02 -15.89 -14.06
N THR A 367 26.96 -15.23 -14.51
CA THR A 367 26.92 -13.78 -14.77
C THR A 367 26.22 -13.00 -13.66
N ALA A 368 25.92 -13.66 -12.53
CA ALA A 368 25.23 -13.05 -11.41
C ALA A 368 25.99 -11.82 -10.89
N ALA A 369 25.27 -10.71 -10.73
CA ALA A 369 25.85 -9.43 -10.33
C ALA A 369 24.94 -8.60 -9.43
N GLY A 370 25.56 -7.74 -8.63
CA GLY A 370 24.92 -6.77 -7.78
C GLY A 370 24.27 -7.36 -6.53
N ALA A 371 23.54 -6.52 -5.80
CA ALA A 371 22.98 -6.84 -4.49
C ALA A 371 21.99 -8.01 -4.54
N TYR A 372 21.37 -8.27 -5.68
CA TYR A 372 20.38 -9.33 -5.84
C TYR A 372 20.85 -10.45 -6.76
N GLN A 373 22.15 -10.49 -7.09
CA GLN A 373 22.78 -11.50 -7.95
C GLN A 373 21.98 -11.74 -9.23
N VAL A 374 21.60 -10.64 -9.90
CA VAL A 374 20.83 -10.66 -11.15
C VAL A 374 21.67 -11.29 -12.24
N MET A 375 21.08 -12.20 -13.02
CA MET A 375 21.75 -12.80 -14.17
C MET A 375 21.71 -11.88 -15.39
N GLY A 376 22.77 -11.88 -16.20
CA GLY A 376 22.83 -11.05 -17.42
C GLY A 376 21.68 -11.33 -18.39
N TYR A 377 21.31 -12.60 -18.58
CA TYR A 377 20.17 -12.96 -19.43
C TYR A 377 18.82 -12.50 -18.86
N THR A 378 18.67 -12.38 -17.54
CA THR A 378 17.45 -11.86 -16.90
C THR A 378 17.37 -10.35 -17.09
N TRP A 379 18.50 -9.67 -16.99
CA TRP A 379 18.60 -8.23 -17.24
C TRP A 379 18.29 -7.87 -18.71
N ASP A 380 18.73 -8.72 -19.64
CA ASP A 380 18.58 -8.55 -21.08
C ASP A 380 17.32 -9.18 -21.67
N ASP A 381 16.54 -9.94 -20.89
CA ASP A 381 15.27 -10.49 -21.33
C ASP A 381 14.38 -9.40 -21.94
N THR A 382 13.78 -9.70 -23.09
CA THR A 382 13.08 -8.68 -23.88
C THR A 382 11.89 -8.07 -23.12
N ASN A 383 11.19 -8.86 -22.31
CA ASN A 383 10.08 -8.36 -21.50
C ASN A 383 10.57 -7.51 -20.34
N PHE A 384 11.63 -7.94 -19.64
CA PHE A 384 12.22 -7.15 -18.57
C PHE A 384 12.88 -5.87 -19.07
N SER A 385 13.57 -5.90 -20.21
CA SER A 385 14.16 -4.71 -20.85
C SER A 385 13.10 -3.66 -21.18
N LYS A 386 11.93 -4.08 -21.71
CA LYS A 386 10.80 -3.18 -21.93
C LYS A 386 10.25 -2.60 -20.62
N LYS A 387 9.94 -3.47 -19.66
CA LYS A 387 9.39 -3.05 -18.36
C LYS A 387 10.35 -2.14 -17.59
N ARG A 388 11.67 -2.42 -17.61
CA ARG A 388 12.69 -1.55 -17.02
C ARG A 388 12.56 -0.11 -17.54
N LYS A 389 12.33 0.10 -18.83
CA LYS A 389 12.08 1.44 -19.39
C LYS A 389 10.81 2.07 -18.83
N ASP A 390 9.72 1.30 -18.76
CA ASP A 390 8.43 1.77 -18.23
C ASP A 390 8.54 2.20 -16.76
N TYR A 391 9.35 1.51 -15.96
CA TYR A 391 9.61 1.82 -14.54
C TYR A 391 10.83 2.73 -14.31
N GLY A 392 11.44 3.29 -15.36
CA GLY A 392 12.57 4.22 -15.24
C GLY A 392 13.89 3.59 -14.74
N ILE A 393 14.05 2.27 -14.86
CA ILE A 393 15.26 1.49 -14.49
C ILE A 393 16.22 1.48 -15.68
N ASN A 394 17.05 2.53 -15.79
CA ASN A 394 17.88 2.82 -16.96
C ASN A 394 19.39 2.58 -16.75
N SER A 395 19.78 2.07 -15.59
CA SER A 395 21.17 1.75 -15.24
C SER A 395 21.22 0.63 -14.22
N PHE A 396 22.42 0.16 -13.89
CA PHE A 396 22.65 -0.82 -12.81
C PHE A 396 23.09 -0.14 -11.49
N SER A 397 22.71 1.13 -11.30
CA SER A 397 22.95 1.87 -10.05
C SER A 397 22.27 1.20 -8.84
N LYS A 398 22.72 1.54 -7.63
CA LYS A 398 22.23 0.94 -6.37
C LYS A 398 20.70 1.00 -6.23
N GLU A 399 20.11 2.18 -6.46
CA GLU A 399 18.63 2.36 -6.45
C GLU A 399 17.95 1.51 -7.53
N ASN A 400 18.53 1.42 -8.73
CA ASN A 400 17.95 0.66 -9.83
C ASN A 400 18.08 -0.86 -9.64
N GLN A 401 19.10 -1.34 -8.93
CA GLN A 401 19.16 -2.75 -8.51
C GLN A 401 18.01 -3.08 -7.56
N ASP A 402 17.72 -2.22 -6.57
CA ASP A 402 16.57 -2.41 -5.67
C ASP A 402 15.24 -2.40 -6.43
N LYS A 403 15.04 -1.40 -7.31
CA LYS A 403 13.85 -1.31 -8.16
C LYS A 403 13.70 -2.52 -9.08
N PHE A 404 14.81 -3.03 -9.62
CA PHE A 404 14.77 -4.21 -10.47
C PHE A 404 14.40 -5.47 -9.68
N ALA A 405 14.87 -5.60 -8.43
CA ALA A 405 14.42 -6.68 -7.55
C ALA A 405 12.91 -6.62 -7.31
N VAL A 406 12.34 -5.43 -7.04
CA VAL A 406 10.87 -5.25 -6.95
C VAL A 406 10.17 -5.60 -8.26
N LEU A 407 10.75 -5.23 -9.40
CA LEU A 407 10.23 -5.59 -10.71
C LEU A 407 10.19 -7.12 -10.90
N LEU A 408 11.22 -7.84 -10.47
CA LEU A 408 11.24 -9.30 -10.46
C LEU A 408 10.14 -9.86 -9.55
N LEU A 409 9.95 -9.31 -8.34
CA LEU A 409 8.86 -9.72 -7.45
C LEU A 409 7.47 -9.56 -8.11
N LYS A 410 7.28 -8.52 -8.93
CA LYS A 410 6.00 -8.21 -9.58
C LYS A 410 5.75 -9.04 -10.83
N GLU A 411 6.77 -9.18 -11.66
CA GLU A 411 6.60 -9.53 -13.09
C GLU A 411 7.19 -10.90 -13.46
N HIS A 412 7.80 -11.61 -12.50
CA HIS A 412 8.31 -12.94 -12.78
C HIS A 412 7.18 -13.90 -13.21
N PRO A 413 7.33 -14.60 -14.36
CA PRO A 413 6.32 -15.53 -14.84
C PRO A 413 5.92 -16.57 -13.80
N GLY A 414 4.62 -16.79 -13.64
CA GLY A 414 4.06 -17.75 -12.68
C GLY A 414 4.15 -17.32 -11.21
N CYS A 415 4.44 -16.04 -10.94
CA CYS A 415 4.63 -15.50 -9.58
C CYS A 415 3.88 -14.17 -9.35
N SER A 416 2.78 -13.91 -10.06
CA SER A 416 2.04 -12.64 -9.99
C SER A 416 1.49 -12.29 -8.60
N GLU A 417 1.35 -13.28 -7.72
CA GLU A 417 0.89 -13.12 -6.34
C GLU A 417 1.99 -12.78 -5.32
N LEU A 418 3.27 -12.82 -5.72
CA LEU A 418 4.42 -12.76 -4.80
C LEU A 418 4.40 -11.51 -3.89
N ILE A 419 4.24 -10.31 -4.47
CA ILE A 419 4.13 -9.08 -3.68
C ILE A 419 2.94 -9.14 -2.71
N ASN A 420 1.79 -9.68 -3.12
CA ASN A 420 0.59 -9.77 -2.28
C ASN A 420 0.78 -10.77 -1.12
N LEU A 421 1.47 -11.88 -1.37
CA LEU A 421 1.81 -12.85 -0.33
C LEU A 421 2.72 -12.21 0.74
N ILE A 422 3.72 -11.41 0.32
CA ILE A 422 4.58 -10.69 1.25
C ILE A 422 3.78 -9.65 2.06
N ILE A 423 2.97 -8.82 1.39
CA ILE A 423 2.17 -7.77 2.05
C ILE A 423 1.17 -8.38 3.04
N SER A 424 0.56 -9.52 2.71
CA SER A 424 -0.39 -10.24 3.57
C SER A 424 0.27 -11.06 4.70
N GLY A 425 1.60 -11.01 4.84
CA GLY A 425 2.33 -11.73 5.89
C GLY A 425 2.45 -13.24 5.63
N GLN A 426 2.16 -13.70 4.43
CA GLN A 426 2.35 -15.09 4.00
C GLN A 426 3.79 -15.29 3.46
N THR A 427 4.80 -14.84 4.22
CA THR A 427 6.20 -14.77 3.78
C THR A 427 6.78 -16.13 3.40
N GLU A 428 6.52 -17.20 4.17
CA GLU A 428 6.99 -18.54 3.81
C GLU A 428 6.38 -19.02 2.49
N LYS A 429 5.08 -18.78 2.27
CA LYS A 429 4.39 -19.14 1.02
C LYS A 429 4.95 -18.33 -0.16
N ALA A 430 5.22 -17.05 0.04
CA ALA A 430 5.86 -16.18 -0.95
C ALA A 430 7.22 -16.75 -1.39
N ILE A 431 8.03 -17.21 -0.43
CA ILE A 431 9.35 -17.79 -0.71
C ILE A 431 9.22 -19.11 -1.48
N ARG A 432 8.49 -20.07 -0.92
CA ARG A 432 8.43 -21.43 -1.47
C ARG A 432 7.82 -21.47 -2.85
N ASN A 433 6.70 -20.77 -3.05
CA ASN A 433 5.93 -20.87 -4.29
C ASN A 433 6.52 -20.02 -5.41
N CYS A 434 7.18 -18.92 -5.07
CA CYS A 434 7.53 -17.89 -6.04
C CYS A 434 8.99 -17.47 -5.97
N ALA A 435 9.46 -16.88 -4.87
CA ALA A 435 10.80 -16.28 -4.85
C ALA A 435 11.92 -17.31 -5.06
N SER A 436 11.72 -18.58 -4.65
CA SER A 436 12.63 -19.70 -4.93
C SER A 436 12.80 -20.05 -6.43
N ARG A 437 11.97 -19.48 -7.31
CA ARG A 437 12.10 -19.56 -8.78
C ARG A 437 12.91 -18.42 -9.38
N ILE A 438 13.35 -17.48 -8.54
CA ILE A 438 14.09 -16.29 -8.96
C ILE A 438 15.50 -16.35 -8.37
N TRP A 439 15.60 -16.64 -7.07
CA TRP A 439 16.85 -16.66 -6.31
C TRP A 439 17.20 -18.06 -5.84
N ALA A 440 18.39 -18.52 -6.21
CA ALA A 440 18.84 -19.88 -5.92
C ALA A 440 19.16 -20.12 -4.44
N SER A 441 19.42 -19.04 -3.68
CA SER A 441 19.69 -19.07 -2.24
C SER A 441 18.46 -19.37 -1.38
N LEU A 442 17.27 -19.41 -1.97
CA LEU A 442 16.01 -19.62 -1.27
C LEU A 442 15.51 -21.06 -1.34
N PRO A 443 14.97 -21.61 -0.23
CA PRO A 443 14.44 -22.97 -0.20
C PRO A 443 13.08 -23.10 -0.88
N GLU A 444 12.91 -24.13 -1.70
CA GLU A 444 11.62 -24.57 -2.24
C GLU A 444 10.94 -25.54 -1.26
N LYS A 445 11.58 -26.70 -1.03
CA LYS A 445 11.03 -27.81 -0.24
C LYS A 445 11.98 -28.16 0.89
N GLY A 446 11.49 -28.12 2.13
CA GLY A 446 12.37 -28.19 3.29
C GLY A 446 13.38 -27.03 3.25
N ASP A 447 14.65 -27.37 3.39
CA ASP A 447 15.80 -26.46 3.24
C ASP A 447 16.64 -26.81 1.99
N ASN A 448 15.98 -27.17 0.88
CA ASN A 448 16.65 -27.46 -0.40
C ASN A 448 16.32 -26.41 -1.47
N SER A 449 17.32 -26.06 -2.28
CA SER A 449 17.13 -25.21 -3.47
C SER A 449 16.40 -25.96 -4.58
N ARG A 450 15.70 -25.19 -5.42
CA ARG A 450 15.20 -25.67 -6.73
C ARG A 450 16.35 -25.95 -7.71
N TYR A 451 17.44 -25.21 -7.57
CA TYR A 451 18.51 -25.20 -8.56
C TYR A 451 19.60 -26.19 -8.17
N LEU A 452 20.11 -26.88 -9.19
CA LEU A 452 21.26 -27.76 -9.06
C LEU A 452 22.51 -27.04 -9.58
N PHE A 453 23.64 -27.27 -8.93
CA PHE A 453 24.96 -26.92 -9.42
C PHE A 453 25.82 -28.19 -9.41
N LYS A 454 26.32 -28.59 -10.59
CA LYS A 454 27.07 -29.85 -10.78
C LYS A 454 26.35 -31.10 -10.26
N GLY A 455 25.02 -31.15 -10.42
CA GLY A 455 24.19 -32.29 -10.02
C GLY A 455 23.65 -32.22 -8.59
N GLU A 456 24.17 -31.33 -7.74
CA GLU A 456 23.76 -31.21 -6.34
C GLU A 456 22.92 -29.94 -6.09
N PRO A 457 21.94 -29.97 -5.17
CA PRO A 457 21.20 -28.77 -4.78
C PRO A 457 22.12 -27.63 -4.33
N GLN A 458 21.84 -26.43 -4.82
CA GLN A 458 22.58 -25.26 -4.38
C GLN A 458 22.34 -24.98 -2.88
N PRO A 459 23.35 -24.43 -2.18
CA PRO A 459 23.22 -24.12 -0.76
C PRO A 459 22.21 -22.99 -0.54
N VAL A 460 21.23 -23.23 0.34
CA VAL A 460 20.21 -22.24 0.72
C VAL A 460 20.40 -21.75 2.16
N THR A 461 19.73 -20.65 2.50
CA THR A 461 19.51 -20.30 3.91
C THR A 461 18.33 -21.12 4.44
N PRO A 462 18.42 -21.77 5.62
CA PRO A 462 17.30 -22.48 6.20
C PRO A 462 16.06 -21.59 6.37
N MET A 463 14.86 -22.13 6.14
CA MET A 463 13.62 -21.34 6.17
C MET A 463 13.41 -20.61 7.51
N LYS A 464 13.73 -21.28 8.61
CA LYS A 464 13.63 -20.69 9.96
C LYS A 464 14.47 -19.41 10.07
N THR A 465 15.72 -19.48 9.64
CA THR A 465 16.66 -18.34 9.67
C THR A 465 16.22 -17.23 8.72
N ILE A 466 15.70 -17.56 7.53
CA ILE A 466 15.12 -16.57 6.61
C ILE A 466 14.00 -15.78 7.30
N LEU A 467 13.06 -16.46 7.96
CA LEU A 467 11.94 -15.80 8.64
C LEU A 467 12.42 -14.96 9.83
N GLU A 468 13.43 -15.42 10.58
CA GLU A 468 14.04 -14.65 11.68
C GLU A 468 14.72 -13.35 11.19
N HIS A 469 15.45 -13.41 10.07
CA HIS A 469 16.02 -12.22 9.44
C HIS A 469 14.92 -11.28 8.93
N TYR A 470 13.91 -11.80 8.23
CA TYR A 470 12.78 -11.01 7.75
C TYR A 470 12.08 -10.25 8.88
N GLU A 471 11.75 -10.92 9.99
CA GLU A 471 11.09 -10.29 11.14
C GLU A 471 11.97 -9.23 11.83
N THR A 472 13.29 -9.46 11.86
CA THR A 472 14.25 -8.48 12.40
C THR A 472 14.28 -7.24 11.52
N PHE A 473 14.47 -7.41 10.21
CA PHE A 473 14.52 -6.30 9.26
C PHE A 473 13.17 -5.58 9.15
N LEU A 474 12.04 -6.29 9.28
CA LEU A 474 10.72 -5.65 9.31
C LEU A 474 10.58 -4.70 10.50
N LYS A 475 11.07 -5.08 11.69
CA LYS A 475 11.05 -4.18 12.87
C LYS A 475 11.89 -2.93 12.67
N GLU A 476 13.01 -3.03 11.94
CA GLU A 476 13.87 -1.90 11.60
C GLU A 476 13.25 -1.00 10.53
N GLU A 477 12.71 -1.59 9.46
CA GLU A 477 12.00 -0.87 8.40
C GLU A 477 10.79 -0.11 8.94
N LEU A 478 10.08 -0.69 9.92
CA LEU A 478 8.99 -0.01 10.64
C LEU A 478 9.48 1.12 11.55
N LYS A 479 10.78 1.18 11.87
CA LYS A 479 11.44 2.31 12.55
C LYS A 479 12.16 3.24 11.58
N ASP A 480 11.94 3.07 10.27
CA ASP A 480 12.57 3.85 9.22
C ASP A 480 14.12 3.70 9.17
N ILE A 481 14.62 2.56 9.64
CA ILE A 481 16.02 2.14 9.52
C ILE A 481 16.11 1.15 8.34
N SER A 482 16.87 1.51 7.30
CA SER A 482 16.96 0.72 6.06
C SER A 482 18.36 0.75 5.49
N ASN A 483 18.80 -0.41 4.98
CA ASN A 483 20.08 -0.60 4.29
C ASN A 483 19.88 -0.70 2.76
N LEU A 484 18.79 -0.10 2.25
CA LEU A 484 18.42 -0.06 0.84
C LEU A 484 18.54 1.36 0.30
N HIS A 485 18.74 1.49 -1.01
CA HIS A 485 18.67 2.75 -1.76
C HIS A 485 17.26 3.01 -2.33
N LEU A 486 16.31 2.10 -2.07
CA LEU A 486 14.92 2.19 -2.48
C LEU A 486 14.16 3.29 -1.70
N LYS A 487 13.67 4.30 -2.43
CA LYS A 487 12.96 5.45 -1.85
C LYS A 487 11.60 5.04 -1.28
N LYS A 488 11.15 5.69 -0.20
CA LYS A 488 9.77 5.55 0.29
C LYS A 488 8.77 5.99 -0.78
N GLY A 489 7.61 5.35 -0.82
CA GLY A 489 6.60 5.58 -1.85
C GLY A 489 6.83 4.78 -3.14
N PHE A 490 7.91 3.98 -3.23
CA PHE A 490 8.25 3.25 -4.45
C PHE A 490 7.15 2.30 -4.92
N LEU A 491 6.36 1.71 -4.02
CA LEU A 491 5.43 0.65 -4.44
C LEU A 491 4.27 1.20 -5.27
N LYS A 492 3.99 2.51 -5.16
CA LYS A 492 3.04 3.23 -6.02
C LYS A 492 3.48 3.21 -7.48
N ASP A 493 4.77 3.34 -7.76
CA ASP A 493 5.33 3.23 -9.11
C ASP A 493 5.10 1.84 -9.71
N PHE A 494 4.93 0.82 -8.85
CA PHE A 494 4.63 -0.57 -9.23
C PHE A 494 3.12 -0.90 -9.22
N GLY A 495 2.25 0.11 -9.10
CA GLY A 495 0.80 -0.06 -9.15
C GLY A 495 0.19 -0.61 -7.86
N TYR A 496 0.86 -0.45 -6.72
CA TYR A 496 0.30 -0.79 -5.41
C TYR A 496 0.13 0.48 -4.57
N SER A 497 -1.12 0.81 -4.25
CA SER A 497 -1.46 1.89 -3.34
C SER A 497 -1.41 1.40 -1.90
N CYS A 498 -0.20 1.33 -1.35
CA CYS A 498 -0.03 1.16 0.07
C CYS A 498 -0.35 2.52 0.73
N CYS A 499 -1.22 2.54 1.73
CA CYS A 499 -1.56 3.71 2.56
C CYS A 499 -2.67 4.67 2.06
N GLU A 500 -3.23 4.52 0.87
CA GLU A 500 -4.41 5.29 0.44
C GLU A 500 -5.71 4.62 0.93
N GLY A 501 -6.11 4.89 2.18
CA GLY A 501 -7.39 4.48 2.74
C GLY A 501 -7.42 3.05 3.30
N GLY A 502 -8.26 2.85 4.32
CA GLY A 502 -8.37 1.61 5.09
C GLY A 502 -8.38 0.35 4.23
N SER A 503 -7.72 -0.68 4.74
CA SER A 503 -7.63 -2.00 4.14
C SER A 503 -9.01 -2.65 3.98
N THR A 504 -9.73 -2.30 2.92
CA THR A 504 -10.31 -3.34 2.06
C THR A 504 -9.18 -3.76 1.15
N ILE A 505 -8.65 -4.95 1.39
CA ILE A 505 -7.76 -5.62 0.44
C ILE A 505 -8.60 -5.78 -0.83
N ALA A 506 -8.53 -4.83 -1.76
CA ALA A 506 -8.98 -5.07 -3.11
C ALA A 506 -8.12 -6.24 -3.59
N LYS A 507 -8.74 -7.40 -3.83
CA LYS A 507 -8.08 -8.54 -4.45
C LYS A 507 -7.38 -8.03 -5.71
N ALA A 508 -6.06 -8.01 -5.70
CA ALA A 508 -5.28 -7.51 -6.83
C ALA A 508 -5.53 -8.42 -8.04
N GLY A 509 -5.84 -7.83 -9.19
CA GLY A 509 -6.13 -8.53 -10.44
C GLY A 509 -7.26 -7.90 -11.27
N TYR A 510 -8.09 -7.05 -10.65
CA TYR A 510 -9.18 -6.34 -11.32
C TYR A 510 -9.34 -4.91 -10.79
N ASP A 511 -9.23 -3.93 -11.68
CA ASP A 511 -9.40 -2.50 -11.44
C ASP A 511 -10.85 -2.11 -11.73
N ILE A 512 -11.66 -2.02 -10.66
CA ILE A 512 -13.09 -1.70 -10.74
C ILE A 512 -13.30 -0.30 -11.33
N ASP A 513 -12.43 0.67 -10.99
CA ASP A 513 -12.57 2.04 -11.46
C ASP A 513 -12.39 2.10 -12.97
N LYS A 514 -11.35 1.47 -13.52
CA LYS A 514 -11.14 1.39 -14.97
C LYS A 514 -12.26 0.65 -15.71
N ALA A 515 -12.79 -0.41 -15.11
CA ALA A 515 -13.90 -1.15 -15.72
C ALA A 515 -15.16 -0.28 -15.81
N VAL A 516 -15.48 0.44 -14.73
CA VAL A 516 -16.63 1.34 -14.69
C VAL A 516 -16.43 2.55 -15.59
N ASP A 517 -15.25 3.16 -15.59
CA ASP A 517 -14.93 4.29 -16.48
C ASP A 517 -15.07 3.88 -17.94
N TYR A 518 -14.64 2.66 -18.30
CA TYR A 518 -14.81 2.13 -19.64
C TYR A 518 -16.29 1.94 -19.99
N ILE A 519 -17.07 1.28 -19.13
CA ILE A 519 -18.47 0.98 -19.46
C ILE A 519 -19.31 2.27 -19.54
N ASP A 520 -19.05 3.26 -18.69
CA ASP A 520 -19.76 4.54 -18.71
C ASP A 520 -19.40 5.40 -19.92
N SER A 521 -18.12 5.42 -20.32
CA SER A 521 -17.63 6.23 -21.44
C SER A 521 -18.00 5.64 -22.80
N ASN A 522 -18.29 4.34 -22.86
CA ASN A 522 -18.63 3.64 -24.10
C ASN A 522 -20.13 3.31 -24.19
N ALA A 523 -20.94 3.57 -23.15
CA ALA A 523 -22.37 3.27 -23.20
C ALA A 523 -23.09 4.07 -24.29
N GLU A 524 -23.91 3.38 -25.08
CA GLU A 524 -24.67 3.95 -26.19
C GLU A 524 -25.99 4.57 -25.69
N PRO A 525 -26.63 5.47 -26.48
CA PRO A 525 -27.92 6.04 -26.11
C PRO A 525 -29.07 5.03 -25.99
N LYS A 526 -28.95 3.86 -26.64
CA LYS A 526 -29.93 2.76 -26.64
C LYS A 526 -29.24 1.41 -26.84
N SER A 527 -29.92 0.32 -26.48
CA SER A 527 -29.35 -1.03 -26.65
C SER A 527 -28.99 -1.31 -28.11
N LEU A 528 -27.82 -1.94 -28.30
CA LEU A 528 -27.35 -2.48 -29.56
C LEU A 528 -27.36 -4.02 -29.58
N SER A 529 -28.02 -4.65 -28.59
CA SER A 529 -27.98 -6.09 -28.35
C SER A 529 -26.56 -6.64 -28.19
N LYS A 530 -25.66 -5.83 -27.62
CA LYS A 530 -24.23 -6.13 -27.46
C LYS A 530 -23.77 -6.09 -25.99
N CYS A 531 -24.68 -6.26 -25.04
CA CYS A 531 -24.40 -6.19 -23.60
C CYS A 531 -23.16 -7.00 -23.17
N ALA A 532 -23.07 -8.27 -23.58
CA ALA A 532 -21.93 -9.12 -23.26
C ALA A 532 -20.59 -8.62 -23.84
N LEU A 533 -20.61 -8.00 -25.02
CA LEU A 533 -19.41 -7.41 -25.63
C LEU A 533 -18.91 -6.21 -24.81
N TYR A 534 -19.82 -5.32 -24.39
CA TYR A 534 -19.48 -4.10 -23.67
C TYR A 534 -19.02 -4.40 -22.25
N VAL A 535 -19.74 -5.26 -21.52
CA VAL A 535 -19.32 -5.70 -20.19
C VAL A 535 -17.99 -6.45 -20.26
N ARG A 536 -17.76 -7.30 -21.26
CA ARG A 536 -16.44 -7.92 -21.49
C ARG A 536 -15.34 -6.88 -21.66
N LYS A 537 -15.55 -5.87 -22.51
CA LYS A 537 -14.54 -4.84 -22.76
C LYS A 537 -14.27 -4.00 -21.51
N ALA A 538 -15.29 -3.73 -20.71
CA ALA A 538 -15.16 -3.14 -19.39
C ALA A 538 -14.30 -4.02 -18.47
N ILE A 539 -14.58 -5.33 -18.41
CA ILE A 539 -13.78 -6.26 -17.61
C ILE A 539 -12.32 -6.31 -18.10
N ASN A 540 -12.10 -6.27 -19.42
CA ASN A 540 -10.76 -6.20 -20.02
C ASN A 540 -10.02 -4.91 -19.63
N ALA A 541 -10.73 -3.77 -19.59
CA ALA A 541 -10.18 -2.49 -19.14
C ALA A 541 -9.81 -2.52 -17.65
N GLY A 542 -10.58 -3.28 -16.85
CA GLY A 542 -10.24 -3.62 -15.46
C GLY A 542 -9.08 -4.61 -15.32
N GLY A 543 -8.56 -5.20 -16.41
CA GLY A 543 -7.31 -5.98 -16.38
C GLY A 543 -7.48 -7.51 -16.52
N ILE A 544 -8.70 -8.04 -16.55
CA ILE A 544 -8.94 -9.47 -16.80
C ILE A 544 -9.17 -9.69 -18.29
N LYS A 545 -8.27 -10.43 -18.96
CA LYS A 545 -8.31 -10.70 -20.41
C LYS A 545 -8.89 -12.09 -20.72
N ASN A 546 -9.11 -12.36 -22.01
CA ASN A 546 -9.50 -13.67 -22.57
C ASN A 546 -10.90 -14.17 -22.16
N ILE A 547 -11.83 -13.26 -21.92
CA ILE A 547 -13.24 -13.59 -21.70
C ILE A 547 -13.98 -13.60 -23.05
N SER A 548 -14.88 -14.53 -23.28
CA SER A 548 -15.75 -14.60 -24.46
C SER A 548 -17.11 -15.19 -24.09
N GLY A 549 -18.08 -15.20 -25.01
CA GLY A 549 -19.39 -15.81 -24.80
C GLY A 549 -20.55 -14.82 -24.68
N HIS A 550 -21.76 -15.37 -24.72
CA HIS A 550 -23.04 -14.68 -24.60
C HIS A 550 -23.41 -14.39 -23.14
N ALA A 551 -24.39 -13.53 -22.90
CA ALA A 551 -24.75 -13.09 -21.56
C ALA A 551 -25.26 -14.24 -20.66
N TYR A 552 -26.05 -15.16 -21.20
CA TYR A 552 -26.55 -16.33 -20.47
C TYR A 552 -25.43 -17.23 -19.93
N GLU A 553 -24.28 -17.32 -20.62
CA GLU A 553 -23.15 -18.13 -20.17
C GLU A 553 -22.55 -17.61 -18.85
N TYR A 554 -22.65 -16.31 -18.58
CA TYR A 554 -22.19 -15.73 -17.30
C TYR A 554 -23.13 -16.06 -16.14
N TYR A 555 -24.37 -16.46 -16.43
CA TYR A 555 -25.36 -16.88 -15.45
C TYR A 555 -25.34 -18.41 -15.24
N ASP A 556 -25.32 -19.19 -16.34
CA ASP A 556 -25.43 -20.65 -16.31
C ASP A 556 -24.11 -21.35 -15.92
N THR A 557 -22.99 -20.64 -15.89
CA THR A 557 -21.67 -21.21 -15.58
C THR A 557 -20.92 -20.41 -14.53
N ASP A 558 -19.89 -21.03 -13.94
CA ASP A 558 -18.96 -20.38 -13.01
C ASP A 558 -17.93 -19.48 -13.71
N LYS A 559 -18.25 -18.90 -14.88
CA LYS A 559 -17.31 -18.09 -15.66
C LYS A 559 -16.78 -16.89 -14.88
N LEU A 560 -17.63 -16.09 -14.25
CA LEU A 560 -17.16 -14.98 -13.40
C LEU A 560 -16.45 -15.48 -12.13
N VAL A 561 -16.89 -16.60 -11.57
CA VAL A 561 -16.29 -17.20 -10.37
C VAL A 561 -14.87 -17.69 -10.63
N SER A 562 -14.64 -18.37 -11.75
CA SER A 562 -13.31 -18.83 -12.19
C SER A 562 -12.34 -17.68 -12.50
N LEU A 563 -12.87 -16.50 -12.84
CA LEU A 563 -12.09 -15.26 -13.01
C LEU A 563 -11.81 -14.55 -11.69
N GLY A 564 -12.38 -15.02 -10.57
CA GLY A 564 -12.11 -14.53 -9.23
C GLY A 564 -13.23 -13.68 -8.62
N PHE A 565 -14.35 -13.47 -9.31
CA PHE A 565 -15.54 -12.87 -8.69
C PHE A 565 -16.20 -13.85 -7.72
N LYS A 566 -16.97 -13.32 -6.79
CA LYS A 566 -17.83 -14.08 -5.89
C LYS A 566 -19.28 -13.86 -6.29
N LYS A 567 -20.05 -14.94 -6.43
CA LYS A 567 -21.51 -14.86 -6.54
C LYS A 567 -22.08 -14.43 -5.19
N ILE A 568 -22.67 -13.24 -5.12
CA ILE A 568 -23.16 -12.65 -3.87
C ILE A 568 -24.66 -12.90 -3.62
N GLY A 569 -25.40 -13.34 -4.63
CA GLY A 569 -26.77 -13.82 -4.48
C GLY A 569 -27.58 -13.74 -5.76
N THR A 570 -28.87 -14.04 -5.63
CA THR A 570 -29.87 -14.09 -6.71
C THR A 570 -31.12 -13.28 -6.37
N ASP A 571 -31.05 -12.45 -5.33
CA ASP A 571 -32.14 -11.59 -4.89
C ASP A 571 -31.63 -10.17 -4.67
N ILE A 572 -31.95 -9.28 -5.62
CA ILE A 572 -31.53 -7.89 -5.66
C ILE A 572 -31.98 -7.10 -4.41
N ASP A 573 -33.14 -7.45 -3.83
CA ASP A 573 -33.72 -6.71 -2.71
C ASP A 573 -32.97 -6.98 -1.39
N THR A 574 -32.18 -8.06 -1.35
CA THR A 574 -31.36 -8.44 -0.19
C THR A 574 -29.91 -7.97 -0.30
N ILE A 575 -29.52 -7.40 -1.44
CA ILE A 575 -28.13 -7.09 -1.76
C ILE A 575 -27.89 -5.58 -1.74
N GLN A 576 -27.02 -5.11 -0.85
CA GLN A 576 -26.49 -3.76 -0.95
C GLN A 576 -25.51 -3.67 -2.13
N LEU A 577 -25.92 -2.98 -3.20
CA LEU A 577 -25.11 -2.80 -4.41
C LEU A 577 -23.84 -2.00 -4.13
N LYS A 578 -22.76 -2.40 -4.79
CA LYS A 578 -21.49 -1.70 -4.81
C LYS A 578 -21.05 -1.44 -6.25
N LYS A 579 -20.36 -0.32 -6.46
CA LYS A 579 -19.71 -0.01 -7.73
C LYS A 579 -18.88 -1.22 -8.19
N GLY A 580 -19.05 -1.65 -9.44
CA GLY A 580 -18.38 -2.81 -10.03
C GLY A 580 -19.11 -4.14 -9.91
N ASP A 581 -20.25 -4.20 -9.20
CA ASP A 581 -21.10 -5.41 -9.20
C ASP A 581 -21.57 -5.73 -10.63
N ILE A 582 -21.60 -7.01 -10.98
CA ILE A 582 -22.04 -7.49 -12.30
C ILE A 582 -23.28 -8.35 -12.08
N VAL A 583 -24.35 -8.06 -12.81
CA VAL A 583 -25.52 -8.94 -12.90
C VAL A 583 -25.47 -9.69 -14.22
N ALA A 584 -25.67 -11.01 -14.18
CA ALA A 584 -25.91 -11.85 -15.34
C ALA A 584 -27.30 -12.47 -15.25
N PHE A 585 -28.10 -12.29 -16.30
CA PHE A 585 -29.42 -12.85 -16.48
C PHE A 585 -29.36 -14.05 -17.43
N GLY A 586 -30.02 -15.14 -17.07
CA GLY A 586 -30.18 -16.32 -17.93
C GLY A 586 -31.07 -16.06 -19.14
N ALA A 587 -31.16 -17.04 -20.04
CA ALA A 587 -32.11 -16.98 -21.16
C ALA A 587 -33.56 -17.03 -20.63
N VAL A 588 -34.40 -16.15 -21.17
CA VAL A 588 -35.84 -16.05 -20.87
C VAL A 588 -36.63 -15.91 -22.17
N GLU A 589 -37.95 -16.01 -22.11
CA GLU A 589 -38.80 -15.84 -23.30
C GLU A 589 -38.55 -14.47 -23.98
N GLY A 590 -38.41 -14.50 -25.32
CA GLY A 590 -38.05 -13.32 -26.12
C GLY A 590 -36.60 -12.81 -25.98
N HIS A 591 -35.79 -13.41 -25.11
CA HIS A 591 -34.41 -13.00 -24.84
C HIS A 591 -33.47 -14.22 -24.71
N SER A 592 -33.31 -14.96 -25.80
CA SER A 592 -32.58 -16.23 -25.86
C SER A 592 -31.10 -16.15 -25.49
N TYR A 593 -30.48 -14.96 -25.56
CA TYR A 593 -29.05 -14.77 -25.23
C TYR A 593 -28.78 -14.28 -23.80
N GLY A 594 -29.83 -14.09 -23.00
CA GLY A 594 -29.70 -13.50 -21.67
C GLY A 594 -29.36 -12.01 -21.72
N HIS A 595 -29.02 -11.45 -20.56
CA HIS A 595 -28.56 -10.06 -20.42
C HIS A 595 -27.45 -9.93 -19.37
N ILE A 596 -26.55 -8.96 -19.51
CA ILE A 596 -25.48 -8.74 -18.53
C ILE A 596 -25.20 -7.24 -18.40
N ALA A 597 -24.99 -6.78 -17.17
CA ALA A 597 -24.74 -5.37 -16.86
C ALA A 597 -23.81 -5.21 -15.65
N MET A 598 -23.15 -4.07 -15.55
CA MET A 598 -22.30 -3.66 -14.44
C MET A 598 -22.89 -2.44 -13.74
N TYR A 599 -22.87 -2.42 -12.41
CA TYR A 599 -23.33 -1.29 -11.61
C TYR A 599 -22.23 -0.24 -11.48
N ASN A 600 -22.46 0.98 -11.95
CA ASN A 600 -21.43 2.04 -11.93
C ASN A 600 -21.34 2.79 -10.59
N GLY A 601 -22.15 2.40 -9.60
CA GLY A 601 -22.30 3.09 -8.30
C GLY A 601 -23.60 3.88 -8.18
N THR A 602 -24.26 4.19 -9.31
CA THR A 602 -25.53 4.91 -9.36
C THR A 602 -26.62 4.18 -10.15
N GLN A 603 -26.26 3.48 -11.23
CA GLN A 603 -27.18 2.74 -12.09
C GLN A 603 -26.49 1.55 -12.77
N TRP A 604 -27.30 0.69 -13.38
CA TRP A 604 -26.81 -0.44 -14.19
C TRP A 604 -26.47 0.01 -15.60
N VAL A 605 -25.34 -0.48 -16.12
CA VAL A 605 -24.83 -0.14 -17.45
C VAL A 605 -24.45 -1.41 -18.18
N SER A 606 -24.90 -1.56 -19.41
CA SER A 606 -24.55 -2.66 -20.32
C SER A 606 -23.82 -2.10 -21.55
N ASP A 607 -24.33 -2.39 -22.74
CA ASP A 607 -24.11 -1.60 -23.95
C ASP A 607 -24.80 -0.23 -23.92
N PHE A 608 -25.68 0.04 -22.96
CA PHE A 608 -26.33 1.34 -22.73
C PHE A 608 -26.58 1.56 -21.23
N LYS A 609 -26.91 2.81 -20.84
CA LYS A 609 -27.28 3.15 -19.46
C LYS A 609 -28.75 2.77 -19.18
N GLN A 610 -28.97 1.87 -18.23
CA GLN A 610 -30.31 1.35 -17.94
C GLN A 610 -31.06 2.22 -16.93
N LYS A 611 -32.38 2.35 -17.13
CA LYS A 611 -33.28 3.07 -16.21
C LYS A 611 -33.67 2.27 -14.97
N SER A 612 -33.50 0.95 -15.02
CA SER A 612 -33.91 0.01 -13.98
C SER A 612 -33.00 -1.22 -13.96
N PHE A 613 -33.06 -1.97 -12.86
CA PHE A 613 -32.42 -3.29 -12.74
C PHE A 613 -32.99 -4.28 -13.78
N TRP A 614 -34.32 -4.35 -13.86
CA TRP A 614 -35.01 -5.15 -14.86
C TRP A 614 -34.95 -4.47 -16.23
N VAL A 615 -34.16 -5.03 -17.15
CA VAL A 615 -34.00 -4.48 -18.50
C VAL A 615 -35.22 -4.74 -19.40
N ALA A 616 -35.99 -5.78 -19.08
CA ALA A 616 -37.24 -6.15 -19.74
C ALA A 616 -38.19 -6.80 -18.72
N ASN A 617 -39.49 -6.70 -18.97
CA ASN A 617 -40.53 -7.22 -18.07
C ASN A 617 -40.38 -8.74 -17.80
N GLN A 618 -39.93 -9.50 -18.80
CA GLN A 618 -39.78 -10.94 -18.65
C GLN A 618 -38.76 -11.31 -17.55
N TYR A 619 -37.71 -10.50 -17.37
CA TYR A 619 -36.72 -10.75 -16.32
C TYR A 619 -37.29 -10.58 -14.91
N SER A 620 -38.22 -9.63 -14.70
CA SER A 620 -38.91 -9.48 -13.40
C SER A 620 -39.88 -10.61 -13.09
N ILE A 621 -40.37 -11.31 -14.12
CA ILE A 621 -41.26 -12.48 -13.98
C ILE A 621 -40.45 -13.73 -13.66
N GLU A 622 -39.47 -14.06 -14.50
CA GLU A 622 -38.72 -15.32 -14.38
C GLU A 622 -37.61 -15.29 -13.32
N LYS A 623 -37.11 -14.10 -12.96
CA LYS A 623 -36.07 -13.88 -11.94
C LYS A 623 -34.83 -14.79 -12.07
N LYS A 624 -34.49 -15.20 -13.30
CA LYS A 624 -33.27 -15.96 -13.63
C LYS A 624 -32.06 -15.04 -13.72
N TYR A 625 -31.44 -14.71 -12.59
CA TYR A 625 -30.22 -13.91 -12.57
C TYR A 625 -29.31 -14.23 -11.38
N SER A 626 -28.07 -13.79 -11.47
CA SER A 626 -27.08 -13.88 -10.41
C SER A 626 -26.25 -12.60 -10.38
N ILE A 627 -25.93 -12.13 -9.18
CA ILE A 627 -25.09 -10.95 -8.98
C ILE A 627 -23.72 -11.40 -8.48
N TYR A 628 -22.69 -10.83 -9.06
CA TYR A 628 -21.29 -11.14 -8.83
C TYR A 628 -20.54 -9.90 -8.38
N ARG A 629 -19.62 -10.08 -7.45
CA ARG A 629 -18.79 -9.01 -6.89
C ARG A 629 -17.33 -9.39 -6.92
N TRP A 630 -16.49 -8.41 -7.21
CA TRP A 630 -15.07 -8.50 -6.94
C TRP A 630 -14.81 -8.14 -5.47
N GLU A 631 -14.45 -9.12 -4.64
CA GLU A 631 -14.12 -8.96 -3.22
C GLU A 631 -12.65 -9.30 -2.95
#